data_AF-A0ABD1X7Y8-F1
#
_entry.id   AF-A0ABD1X7Y8-F1
#
_cell.length_a   1.000
_cell.length_b   1.000
_cell.length_c   1.000
_cell.angle_alpha   90.00
_cell.angle_beta   90.00
_cell.angle_gamma   90.00
#
_symmetry.space_group_name_H-M   'P 1'
#
loop_
_entity.id
_entity.type
_entity.pdbx_description
1 polymer ?
#
loop_
_entity_poly.entity_id
_entity_poly.type
_entity_poly.pdbx_seq_one_letter_code
_entity_poly.pdbx_strand_id
1 'polypeptide(L)'
;MIQLANILRHKGFNITIIHTKYSCPNLSNYSNFTLHLIPDGISESEVSTTELVSMLKLLKDRCIDPFRDILAQLSSDDSIACIITDAIWYFTREVADNLKITRIVRFLFSLCCYATPSR
;
A
#
# COMPACT_ATOMS: atom_id res chain seq x y z
N MET A 1 -2.17 7.51 3.91
CA MET A 1 -2.18 7.20 2.46
C MET A 1 -3.29 7.93 1.72
N ILE A 2 -4.53 7.94 2.20
CA ILE A 2 -5.66 8.55 1.49
C ILE A 2 -5.49 10.05 1.19
N GLN A 3 -5.03 10.86 2.15
CA GLN A 3 -4.81 12.30 1.90
C GLN A 3 -3.79 12.53 0.77
N LEU A 4 -2.72 11.74 0.73
CA LEU A 4 -1.75 11.77 -0.36
C LEU A 4 -2.38 11.35 -1.69
N ALA A 5 -3.16 10.27 -1.70
CA ALA A 5 -3.91 9.82 -2.87
C ALA A 5 -4.84 10.91 -3.41
N ASN A 6 -5.55 11.63 -2.53
CA ASN A 6 -6.39 12.77 -2.91
C ASN A 6 -5.56 13.87 -3.59
N ILE A 7 -4.43 14.27 -3.00
CA ILE A 7 -3.57 15.32 -3.56
C ILE A 7 -3.08 14.92 -4.95
N LEU A 8 -2.59 13.70 -5.12
CA LEU A 8 -2.10 13.20 -6.41
C LEU A 8 -3.22 13.12 -7.45
N ARG A 9 -4.41 12.67 -7.06
CA ARG A 9 -5.57 12.66 -7.96
C ARG A 9 -5.94 14.06 -8.45
N HIS A 10 -5.95 15.06 -7.58
CA HIS A 10 -6.18 16.47 -7.97
C HIS A 10 -5.07 17.02 -8.89
N LYS A 11 -3.89 16.39 -8.91
CA LYS A 11 -2.80 16.69 -9.83
C LYS A 11 -2.88 15.92 -11.15
N GLY A 12 -3.93 15.11 -11.36
CA GLY A 12 -4.19 14.40 -12.62
C GLY A 12 -3.70 12.95 -12.65
N PHE A 13 -3.21 12.39 -11.54
CA PHE A 13 -2.83 10.99 -11.48
C PHE A 13 -4.05 10.08 -11.28
N ASN A 14 -4.11 8.96 -12.01
CA ASN A 14 -5.01 7.87 -11.68
C ASN A 14 -4.46 7.11 -10.47
N ILE A 15 -5.31 6.83 -9.48
CA ILE A 15 -4.87 6.24 -8.20
C ILE A 15 -5.66 4.98 -7.89
N THR A 16 -4.94 3.87 -7.79
CA THR A 16 -5.43 2.59 -7.30
C THR A 16 -4.86 2.33 -5.91
N ILE A 17 -5.71 1.87 -4.98
CA ILE A 17 -5.34 1.62 -3.60
C ILE A 17 -5.47 0.13 -3.31
N ILE A 18 -4.39 -0.48 -2.82
CA ILE A 18 -4.39 -1.86 -2.35
C ILE A 18 -4.39 -1.85 -0.82
N HIS A 19 -5.40 -2.45 -0.21
CA HIS A 19 -5.51 -2.62 1.24
C HIS A 19 -5.51 -4.10 1.61
N THR A 20 -4.99 -4.43 2.79
CA THR A 20 -5.27 -5.74 3.40
C THR A 20 -6.68 -5.72 3.99
N LYS A 21 -7.33 -6.89 4.08
CA LYS A 21 -8.68 -7.00 4.64
C LYS A 21 -8.77 -6.49 6.09
N TYR A 22 -7.78 -6.81 6.92
CA TYR A 22 -7.67 -6.38 8.32
C TYR A 22 -7.55 -4.85 8.45
N SER A 23 -6.80 -4.21 7.55
CA SER A 23 -6.52 -2.77 7.61
C SER A 23 -7.45 -1.94 6.72
N CYS A 24 -8.56 -2.51 6.25
CA CYS A 24 -9.48 -1.85 5.34
C CYS A 24 -10.33 -0.81 6.11
N PRO A 25 -10.15 0.50 5.87
CA PRO A 25 -11.07 1.49 6.39
C PRO A 25 -12.44 1.40 5.70
N ASN A 26 -13.45 2.08 6.24
CA ASN A 26 -14.81 2.05 5.68
C ASN A 26 -14.80 2.52 4.20
N LEU A 27 -15.08 1.61 3.27
CA LEU A 27 -15.00 1.78 1.83
C LEU A 27 -15.88 2.94 1.31
N SER A 28 -16.98 3.24 2.00
CA SER A 28 -17.90 4.35 1.68
C SER A 28 -17.20 5.70 1.61
N ASN A 29 -16.11 5.88 2.37
CA ASN A 29 -15.36 7.13 2.41
C ASN A 29 -14.41 7.30 1.21
N TYR A 30 -14.31 6.30 0.33
CA TYR A 30 -13.30 6.20 -0.73
C TYR A 30 -13.88 5.83 -2.09
N SER A 31 -15.17 6.10 -2.34
CA SER A 31 -15.86 5.87 -3.62
C SER A 31 -15.19 6.51 -4.85
N ASN A 32 -14.28 7.44 -4.59
CA ASN A 32 -13.47 8.18 -5.55
C ASN A 32 -12.23 7.44 -6.08
N PHE A 33 -11.92 6.26 -5.55
CA PHE A 33 -10.72 5.49 -5.87
C PHE A 33 -11.05 4.04 -6.24
N THR A 34 -10.24 3.46 -7.13
CA THR A 34 -10.26 2.03 -7.37
C THR A 34 -9.57 1.33 -6.20
N LEU A 35 -10.27 0.41 -5.54
CA LEU A 35 -9.82 -0.28 -4.34
C LEU A 35 -9.72 -1.78 -4.58
N HIS A 36 -8.56 -2.36 -4.25
CA HIS A 36 -8.33 -3.80 -4.24
C HIS A 36 -8.05 -4.26 -2.81
N LEU A 37 -8.69 -5.35 -2.41
CA LEU A 37 -8.47 -5.97 -1.12
C LEU A 37 -7.64 -7.24 -1.31
N ILE A 38 -6.49 -7.33 -0.64
CA ILE A 38 -5.72 -8.56 -0.56
C ILE A 38 -6.11 -9.36 0.69
N PRO A 39 -6.24 -10.69 0.58
CA PRO A 39 -6.38 -11.54 1.73
C PRO A 39 -5.11 -11.48 2.59
N ASP A 40 -5.26 -11.25 3.89
CA ASP A 40 -4.18 -11.33 4.87
C ASP A 40 -4.33 -12.54 5.81
N GLY A 41 -5.49 -13.20 5.79
CA GLY A 41 -5.76 -14.41 6.56
C GLY A 41 -5.75 -14.20 8.07
N ILE A 42 -5.78 -12.95 8.55
CA ILE A 42 -5.68 -12.65 9.98
C ILE A 42 -7.06 -12.68 10.63
N SER A 43 -7.17 -13.43 11.73
CA SER A 43 -8.34 -13.39 12.61
C SER A 43 -8.18 -12.33 13.70
N GLU A 44 -9.30 -11.86 14.25
CA GLU A 44 -9.30 -10.94 15.40
C GLU A 44 -8.58 -11.53 16.63
N SER A 45 -8.56 -12.85 16.77
CA SER A 45 -7.87 -13.56 17.86
C SER A 45 -6.34 -13.58 17.70
N GLU A 46 -5.82 -13.63 16.47
CA GLU A 46 -4.37 -13.55 16.21
C GLU A 46 -3.84 -12.15 16.52
N VAL A 47 -4.66 -11.12 16.25
CA VAL A 47 -4.32 -9.71 16.49
C VAL A 47 -4.14 -9.41 17.98
N SER A 48 -5.03 -9.94 18.82
CA SER A 48 -5.08 -9.59 20.25
C SER A 48 -3.98 -10.24 21.09
N THR A 49 -3.32 -11.27 20.56
CA THR A 49 -2.37 -12.12 21.30
C THR A 49 -0.93 -12.00 20.81
N THR A 50 -0.70 -11.41 19.64
CA THR A 50 0.60 -11.42 18.98
C THR A 50 1.33 -10.09 19.13
N GLU A 51 2.61 -10.13 19.52
CA GLU A 51 3.47 -8.95 19.54
C GLU A 51 3.59 -8.32 18.14
N LEU A 52 3.69 -6.99 18.08
CA LEU A 52 3.70 -6.22 16.83
C LEU A 52 4.70 -6.77 15.78
N VAL A 53 5.92 -7.12 16.19
CA VAL A 53 6.95 -7.63 15.27
C VAL A 53 6.56 -8.96 14.66
N SER A 54 5.97 -9.86 15.45
CA SER A 54 5.50 -11.18 15.00
C SER A 54 4.29 -11.05 14.08
N MET A 55 3.37 -10.12 14.38
CA MET A 55 2.26 -9.76 13.49
C MET A 55 2.75 -9.30 12.11
N LEU A 56 3.76 -8.43 12.06
CA LEU A 56 4.30 -7.92 10.80
C LEU A 56 4.99 -8.99 9.96
N LYS A 57 5.66 -9.95 10.60
CA LYS A 57 6.25 -11.11 9.90
C LYS A 57 5.16 -11.99 9.30
N LEU A 58 4.12 -12.31 10.08
CA LEU A 58 2.99 -13.11 9.63
C LEU A 58 2.27 -12.44 8.45
N LEU A 59 2.00 -11.15 8.56
CA LEU A 59 1.42 -10.34 7.49
C LEU A 59 2.26 -10.38 6.23
N LYS A 60 3.58 -10.21 6.34
CA LYS A 60 4.49 -10.31 5.19
C LYS A 60 4.30 -11.66 4.49
N ASP A 61 4.41 -12.76 5.23
CA ASP A 61 4.42 -14.10 4.65
C ASP A 61 3.08 -14.43 3.98
N ARG A 62 1.97 -13.91 4.52
CA ARG A 62 0.63 -14.11 3.96
C ARG A 62 0.29 -13.16 2.81
N CYS A 63 0.82 -11.94 2.80
CA CYS A 63 0.44 -10.90 1.84
C CYS A 63 1.40 -10.76 0.66
N ILE A 64 2.62 -11.30 0.71
CA ILE A 64 3.61 -11.09 -0.36
C ILE A 64 3.14 -11.65 -1.71
N ASP A 65 2.62 -12.88 -1.74
CA ASP A 65 2.12 -13.50 -2.97
C ASP A 65 0.86 -12.80 -3.49
N PRO A 66 -0.21 -12.59 -2.69
CA PRO A 66 -1.38 -11.83 -3.15
C PRO A 66 -1.05 -10.42 -3.65
N PHE A 67 -0.11 -9.73 -2.99
CA PHE A 67 0.32 -8.40 -3.40
C PHE A 67 1.07 -8.44 -4.74
N ARG A 68 1.97 -9.41 -4.93
CA ARG A 68 2.68 -9.60 -6.21
C ARG A 68 1.69 -9.86 -7.34
N ASP A 69 0.74 -10.77 -7.13
CA ASP A 69 -0.15 -11.21 -8.19
C ASP A 69 -1.09 -10.08 -8.65
N ILE A 70 -1.65 -9.31 -7.70
CA ILE A 70 -2.44 -8.11 -8.04
C ILE A 70 -1.57 -7.06 -8.73
N LEU A 71 -0.37 -6.80 -8.24
CA LEU A 71 0.48 -5.78 -8.83
C LEU A 71 0.93 -6.16 -10.26
N ALA A 72 1.20 -7.44 -10.50
CA ALA A 72 1.51 -7.96 -11.82
C ALA A 72 0.33 -7.78 -12.78
N GLN A 73 -0.89 -8.13 -12.34
CA GLN A 73 -2.11 -7.93 -13.13
C GLN A 73 -2.35 -6.44 -13.46
N LEU A 74 -2.23 -5.56 -12.46
CA LEU A 74 -2.41 -4.12 -12.69
C LEU A 74 -1.34 -3.55 -13.62
N SER A 75 -0.11 -4.07 -13.55
CA SER A 75 0.99 -3.63 -14.42
C SER A 75 0.86 -4.11 -15.87
N SER A 76 0.11 -5.20 -16.11
CA SER A 76 -0.20 -5.64 -17.47
C SER A 76 -1.35 -4.86 -18.10
N ASP A 77 -2.32 -4.45 -17.28
CA ASP A 77 -3.50 -3.71 -17.73
C ASP A 77 -3.17 -2.23 -17.94
N ASP A 78 -2.33 -1.64 -17.08
CA ASP A 78 -1.98 -0.22 -17.08
C ASP A 78 -0.48 0.02 -16.85
N SER A 79 0.04 1.11 -17.41
CA SER A 79 1.40 1.58 -17.13
C SER A 79 1.49 2.20 -15.72
N ILE A 80 1.91 1.40 -14.74
CA ILE A 80 2.16 1.87 -13.37
C ILE A 80 3.40 2.77 -13.32
N ALA A 81 3.21 4.07 -13.08
CA ALA A 81 4.32 5.02 -12.95
C ALA A 81 5.17 4.78 -11.70
N CYS A 82 4.51 4.55 -10.55
CA CYS A 82 5.17 4.20 -9.30
C CYS A 82 4.19 3.57 -8.31
N ILE A 83 4.73 2.88 -7.31
CA ILE A 83 4.00 2.49 -6.10
C ILE A 83 4.47 3.32 -4.91
N ILE A 84 3.54 3.70 -4.04
CA ILE A 84 3.83 4.42 -2.80
C ILE A 84 3.46 3.51 -1.63
N THR A 85 4.45 3.08 -0.88
CA THR A 85 4.28 2.08 0.18
C THR A 85 4.69 2.64 1.52
N ASP A 86 4.03 2.17 2.58
CA ASP A 86 4.51 2.41 3.93
C ASP A 86 5.83 1.69 4.20
N ALA A 87 6.72 2.29 4.99
CA ALA A 87 8.01 1.71 5.34
C ALA A 87 7.88 0.37 6.08
N ILE A 88 6.77 0.17 6.81
CA ILE A 88 6.49 -1.08 7.52
C ILE A 88 6.31 -2.27 6.57
N TRP A 89 5.84 -2.00 5.35
CA TRP A 89 5.62 -3.00 4.30
C TRP A 89 6.88 -3.23 3.47
N TYR A 90 8.00 -3.54 4.12
CA TYR A 90 9.31 -3.63 3.47
C TYR A 90 9.40 -4.70 2.37
N PHE A 91 8.58 -5.75 2.43
CA PHE A 91 8.52 -6.81 1.41
C PHE A 91 8.12 -6.27 0.03
N THR A 92 7.41 -5.14 -0.01
CA THR A 92 7.01 -4.50 -1.28
C THR A 92 8.20 -4.05 -2.12
N ARG A 93 9.38 -3.89 -1.51
CA ARG A 93 10.63 -3.60 -2.25
C ARG A 93 10.94 -4.73 -3.24
N GLU A 94 10.99 -5.97 -2.76
CA GLU A 94 11.36 -7.12 -3.59
C GLU A 94 10.37 -7.28 -4.76
N VAL A 95 9.07 -7.13 -4.49
CA VAL A 95 8.03 -7.20 -5.51
C VAL A 95 8.19 -6.09 -6.56
N ALA A 96 8.45 -4.86 -6.12
CA ALA A 96 8.64 -3.72 -7.02
C ALA A 96 9.90 -3.87 -7.89
N ASP A 97 11.01 -4.34 -7.30
CA ASP A 97 12.27 -4.56 -8.01
C ASP A 97 12.08 -5.64 -9.09
N ASN A 98 11.40 -6.74 -8.77
CA ASN A 98 11.09 -7.82 -9.71
C ASN A 98 10.21 -7.35 -10.89
N LEU A 99 9.24 -6.47 -10.63
CA LEU A 99 8.36 -5.90 -11.64
C LEU A 99 8.96 -4.64 -12.32
N LYS A 100 10.15 -4.20 -11.91
CA LYS A 100 10.82 -2.99 -12.39
C LYS A 100 9.98 -1.71 -12.23
N ILE A 101 9.22 -1.63 -11.14
CA ILE A 101 8.37 -0.47 -10.81
C ILE A 101 9.07 0.42 -9.80
N THR A 102 9.05 1.73 -10.04
CA THR A 102 9.58 2.71 -9.07
C THR A 102 8.80 2.65 -7.76
N ARG A 103 9.50 2.50 -6.63
CA ARG A 103 8.89 2.49 -5.29
C ARG A 103 9.26 3.73 -4.48
N ILE A 104 8.26 4.47 -4.04
CA ILE A 104 8.41 5.59 -3.10
C ILE A 104 7.99 5.11 -1.71
N VAL A 105 8.82 5.40 -0.71
CA VAL A 105 8.58 4.97 0.67
C VAL A 105 8.09 6.13 1.51
N ARG A 106 7.00 5.91 2.23
CA ARG A 106 6.51 6.83 3.25
C ARG A 106 6.81 6.26 4.64
N PHE A 107 7.60 6.98 5.43
CA PHE A 107 7.81 6.65 6.84
C PHE A 107 6.67 7.22 7.70
N LEU A 108 6.02 6.37 8.49
CA LEU A 108 4.96 6.79 9.42
C LEU A 108 5.46 7.66 10.57
N PHE A 109 6.74 7.52 10.94
CA PHE A 109 7.33 8.15 12.11
C PHE A 109 8.10 9.44 11.79
N SER A 110 7.97 9.98 10.58
CA SER A 110 8.57 11.28 10.26
C SER A 110 7.80 12.39 11.00
N LEU A 111 8.53 13.28 11.69
CA LEU A 111 7.92 14.40 12.41
C LEU A 111 7.22 15.39 11.46
N CYS A 112 7.88 15.76 10.36
CA CYS A 112 7.28 16.57 9.30
C CYS A 112 8.04 16.40 7.96
N CYS A 113 7.34 16.74 6.87
CA CYS A 113 7.92 16.99 5.55
C CYS A 113 7.22 18.25 5.02
N TYR A 114 7.99 19.26 4.59
CA TYR A 114 7.44 20.49 4.03
C TYR A 114 7.92 20.66 2.59
N ALA A 115 7.02 21.12 1.73
CA ALA A 115 7.32 21.45 0.34
C ALA A 115 7.33 22.97 0.19
N THR A 116 8.26 23.50 -0.60
CA THR A 116 8.23 24.89 -1.06
C THR A 116 8.08 24.90 -2.58
N PRO A 117 7.42 25.91 -3.17
CA PRO A 117 7.31 26.01 -4.62
C PRO A 117 8.69 26.05 -5.25
N SER A 118 8.90 25.28 -6.33
CA SER A 118 10.03 25.54 -7.23
C SER A 118 9.77 26.89 -7.90
N ARG A 119 10.62 27.89 -7.62
CA ARG A 119 10.62 29.18 -8.32
C ARG A 119 10.84 28.98 -9.82
#